data_AF-A0A354MBC1-F1
#
_entry.id   AF-A0A354MBC1-F1
#
_cell.length_a   1.000
_cell.length_b   1.000
_cell.length_c   1.000
_cell.angle_alpha   90.00
_cell.angle_beta   90.00
_cell.angle_gamma   90.00
#
_symmetry.space_group_name_H-M   'P 1'
#
loop_
_entity.id
_entity.type
_entity.pdbx_description
1 polymer ?
#
loop_
_entity_poly.entity_id
_entity_poly.type
_entity_poly.pdbx_seq_one_letter_code
_entity_poly.pdbx_strand_id
1 'polypeptide(L)'
;MKIFIKKIIFILFIFIVLFSIFNFTYCFFDSTPKIVTKLNEAFEKVESWFMKLATPAAAVAVGTGVFMKKFSFGDEERIRIAKKLIRSSLFSYGFILAIDLILSAIKTLIV
;
A
#
# COMPACT_ATOMS: atom_id res chain seq x y z
N MET A 1 62.13 -0.11 -20.37
CA MET A 1 61.26 -0.19 -19.16
C MET A 1 60.29 0.99 -19.03
N LYS A 2 60.73 2.27 -19.08
CA LYS A 2 59.87 3.46 -18.90
C LYS A 2 58.70 3.59 -19.90
N ILE A 3 58.89 3.20 -21.17
CA ILE A 3 57.84 3.23 -22.21
C ILE A 3 56.75 2.19 -21.98
N PHE A 4 57.10 1.00 -21.49
CA PHE A 4 56.14 -0.06 -21.17
C PHE A 4 55.26 0.33 -19.98
N ILE A 5 55.85 0.97 -18.96
CA ILE A 5 55.14 1.50 -17.80
C ILE A 5 54.14 2.60 -18.20
N LYS A 6 54.53 3.54 -19.09
CA LYS A 6 53.60 4.56 -19.61
C LYS A 6 52.40 3.95 -20.36
N LYS A 7 52.61 2.86 -21.12
CA LYS A 7 51.55 2.18 -21.88
C LYS A 7 50.56 1.46 -20.95
N ILE A 8 51.06 0.86 -19.86
CA ILE A 8 50.22 0.26 -18.79
C ILE A 8 49.37 1.33 -18.09
N ILE A 9 49.97 2.46 -17.73
CA ILE A 9 49.25 3.57 -17.07
C ILE A 9 48.13 4.10 -17.99
N PHE A 10 48.39 4.22 -19.29
CA PHE A 10 47.40 4.67 -20.26
C PHE A 10 46.22 3.70 -20.42
N ILE A 11 46.50 2.39 -20.44
CA ILE A 11 45.45 1.35 -20.48
C ILE A 11 44.59 1.38 -19.21
N LEU A 12 45.22 1.54 -18.04
CA LEU A 12 44.52 1.59 -16.76
C LEU A 12 43.64 2.84 -16.63
N PHE A 13 44.09 3.97 -17.19
CA PHE A 13 43.30 5.19 -17.30
C PHE A 13 42.06 5.01 -18.18
N ILE A 14 42.21 4.37 -19.36
CA ILE A 14 41.08 4.08 -20.25
C ILE A 14 40.05 3.16 -19.58
N PHE A 15 40.52 2.19 -18.81
CA PHE A 15 39.64 1.27 -18.07
C PHE A 15 38.82 2.00 -17.01
N ILE A 16 39.43 2.95 -16.29
CA ILE A 16 38.74 3.79 -15.29
C ILE A 16 37.67 4.67 -15.92
N VAL A 17 37.95 5.21 -17.12
CA VAL A 17 36.99 6.05 -17.86
C VAL A 17 35.81 5.20 -18.33
N LEU A 18 36.06 4.01 -18.87
CA LEU A 18 35.01 3.09 -19.30
C LEU A 18 34.12 2.64 -18.13
N PHE A 19 34.72 2.34 -16.99
CA PHE A 19 34.00 1.98 -15.78
C PHE A 19 33.12 3.14 -15.28
N SER A 20 33.61 4.37 -15.35
CA SER A 20 32.84 5.56 -14.94
C SER A 20 31.63 5.80 -15.85
N ILE A 21 31.76 5.59 -17.17
CA ILE A 21 30.66 5.73 -18.14
C ILE A 21 29.58 4.66 -17.91
N PHE A 22 30.00 3.43 -17.60
CA PHE A 22 29.08 2.33 -17.30
C PHE A 22 28.26 2.64 -16.03
N ASN A 23 28.90 3.10 -14.96
CA ASN A 23 28.21 3.49 -13.72
C ASN A 23 27.30 4.71 -13.90
N PHE A 24 27.67 5.68 -14.74
CA PHE A 24 26.82 6.83 -15.05
C PHE A 24 25.52 6.40 -15.73
N THR A 25 25.58 5.40 -16.60
CA THR A 25 24.41 4.86 -17.30
C THR A 25 23.38 4.29 -16.34
N TYR A 26 23.78 3.50 -15.33
CA TYR A 26 22.85 2.94 -14.32
C TYR A 26 22.08 4.01 -13.54
N CYS A 27 22.65 5.20 -13.34
CA CYS A 27 22.02 6.28 -12.58
C CYS A 27 20.76 6.88 -13.27
N PHE A 28 20.60 6.68 -14.59
CA PHE A 28 19.47 7.25 -15.34
C PHE A 28 18.30 6.29 -15.58
N PHE A 29 18.45 4.98 -15.29
CA PHE A 29 17.41 3.98 -15.58
C PHE A 29 16.45 3.72 -14.40
N ASP A 30 16.72 4.28 -13.22
CA ASP A 30 15.94 4.00 -11.99
C ASP A 30 14.78 4.98 -11.72
N SER A 31 14.56 5.96 -12.60
CA SER A 31 13.41 6.85 -12.41
C SER A 31 12.14 6.19 -12.97
N THR A 32 11.41 5.48 -12.12
CA THR A 32 9.97 5.26 -12.39
C THR A 32 9.35 6.60 -12.80
N PRO A 33 8.58 6.66 -13.90
CA PRO A 33 8.11 7.92 -14.44
C PRO A 33 7.32 8.68 -13.36
N LYS A 34 7.68 9.93 -13.10
CA LYS A 34 7.15 10.80 -12.03
C LYS A 34 5.61 10.88 -11.96
N ILE A 35 4.95 10.56 -13.07
CA ILE A 35 3.49 10.49 -13.19
C ILE A 35 2.95 9.25 -12.46
N VAL A 36 3.59 8.10 -12.64
CA VAL A 36 3.18 6.83 -12.01
C VAL A 36 3.38 6.88 -10.50
N THR A 37 4.48 7.48 -10.03
CA THR A 37 4.72 7.65 -8.58
C THR A 37 3.66 8.54 -7.93
N LYS A 38 3.37 9.71 -8.52
CA LYS A 38 2.31 10.61 -8.03
C LYS A 38 0.92 9.97 -8.04
N LEU A 39 0.64 9.16 -9.06
CA LEU A 39 -0.64 8.47 -9.16
C LEU A 39 -0.78 7.43 -8.04
N ASN A 40 0.27 6.65 -7.78
CA ASN A 40 0.29 5.68 -6.69
C ASN A 40 0.14 6.37 -5.32
N GLU A 41 0.89 7.45 -5.07
CA GLU A 41 0.77 8.25 -3.83
C GLU A 41 -0.67 8.78 -3.61
N ALA A 42 -1.34 9.21 -4.69
CA ALA A 42 -2.72 9.67 -4.61
C ALA A 42 -3.67 8.54 -4.23
N PHE A 43 -3.51 7.35 -4.81
CA PHE A 43 -4.34 6.19 -4.48
C PHE A 43 -4.10 5.68 -3.06
N GLU A 44 -2.85 5.64 -2.58
CA GLU A 44 -2.54 5.30 -1.18
C GLU A 44 -3.16 6.28 -0.20
N LYS A 45 -3.19 7.58 -0.55
CA LYS A 45 -3.86 8.58 0.27
C LYS A 45 -5.36 8.35 0.34
N VAL A 46 -6.00 8.02 -0.78
CA VAL A 46 -7.44 7.69 -0.84
C VAL A 46 -7.75 6.43 -0.04
N GLU A 47 -6.93 5.39 -0.17
CA GLU A 47 -7.01 4.15 0.63
C GLU A 47 -6.98 4.47 2.13
N SER A 48 -6.03 5.30 2.56
CA SER A 48 -5.91 5.71 3.98
C SER A 48 -7.14 6.45 4.49
N TRP A 49 -7.76 7.29 3.66
CA TRP A 49 -8.99 8.01 4.00
C TRP A 49 -10.17 7.06 4.09
N PHE A 50 -10.27 6.10 3.17
CA PHE A 50 -11.31 5.08 3.17
C PHE A 50 -11.26 4.24 4.44
N MET A 51 -10.06 3.79 4.86
CA MET A 51 -9.89 3.01 6.09
C MET A 51 -10.29 3.80 7.34
N LYS A 52 -9.89 5.08 7.42
CA LYS A 52 -10.26 5.96 8.55
C LYS A 52 -11.75 6.20 8.66
N LEU A 53 -12.48 6.15 7.55
CA LEU A 53 -13.95 6.29 7.53
C LEU A 53 -14.66 4.96 7.80
N ALA A 54 -14.12 3.85 7.32
CA ALA A 54 -14.73 2.53 7.46
C ALA A 54 -14.86 2.09 8.93
N THR A 55 -13.83 2.30 9.75
CA THR A 55 -13.83 1.92 11.17
C THR A 55 -14.93 2.61 11.99
N PRO A 56 -15.07 3.95 12.00
CA PRO A 56 -16.15 4.62 12.73
C PRO A 56 -17.53 4.30 12.14
N ALA A 57 -17.65 4.17 10.80
CA ALA A 57 -18.92 3.78 10.19
C ALA A 57 -19.39 2.39 10.64
N ALA A 58 -18.48 1.41 10.68
CA ALA A 58 -18.77 0.07 11.19
C ALA A 58 -19.11 0.09 12.68
N ALA A 59 -18.38 0.86 13.49
CA ALA A 59 -18.65 1.01 14.91
C ALA A 59 -20.04 1.61 15.18
N VAL A 60 -20.43 2.66 14.44
CA VAL A 60 -21.76 3.29 14.54
C VAL A 60 -22.86 2.32 14.11
N ALA A 61 -22.66 1.57 13.01
CA ALA A 61 -23.65 0.60 12.54
C ALA A 61 -23.83 -0.55 13.54
N VAL A 62 -22.75 -1.07 14.13
CA VAL A 62 -22.85 -2.10 15.17
C VAL A 62 -23.50 -1.54 16.44
N GLY A 63 -23.12 -0.33 16.86
CA GLY A 63 -23.70 0.35 18.02
C GLY A 63 -25.20 0.57 17.89
N THR A 64 -25.65 1.11 16.76
CA THR A 64 -27.08 1.28 16.45
C THR A 64 -27.82 -0.05 16.41
N GLY A 65 -27.23 -1.09 15.83
CA GLY A 65 -27.81 -2.44 15.86
C GLY A 65 -27.96 -3.01 17.28
N VAL A 66 -26.97 -2.81 18.15
CA VAL A 66 -27.05 -3.25 19.56
C VAL A 66 -28.15 -2.49 20.29
N PHE A 67 -28.25 -1.18 20.10
CA PHE A 67 -29.34 -0.38 20.66
C PHE A 67 -30.70 -0.82 20.14
N MET A 68 -30.83 -1.06 18.83
CA MET A 68 -32.09 -1.51 18.23
C MET A 68 -32.53 -2.87 18.78
N LYS A 69 -31.58 -3.77 19.07
CA LYS A 69 -31.88 -5.03 19.76
C LYS A 69 -32.32 -4.83 21.21
N LYS A 70 -31.66 -3.91 21.95
CA LYS A 70 -31.95 -3.66 23.37
C LYS A 70 -33.28 -2.92 23.59
N PHE A 71 -33.59 -1.96 22.72
CA PHE A 71 -34.83 -1.16 22.75
C PHE A 71 -35.96 -1.73 21.90
N SER A 72 -35.86 -3.00 21.50
CA SER A 72 -36.88 -3.67 20.71
C SER A 72 -38.13 -4.05 21.50
N PHE A 73 -38.07 -4.02 22.84
CA PHE A 73 -39.17 -4.39 23.75
C PHE A 73 -39.85 -5.74 23.44
N GLY A 74 -39.10 -6.70 22.89
CA GLY A 74 -39.61 -8.04 22.54
C GLY A 74 -40.16 -8.18 21.13
N ASP A 75 -40.19 -7.11 20.31
CA ASP A 75 -40.55 -7.20 18.89
C ASP A 75 -39.51 -8.06 18.13
N GLU A 76 -39.94 -9.23 17.67
CA GLU A 76 -39.07 -10.19 16.98
C GLU A 76 -38.56 -9.67 15.63
N GLU A 77 -39.33 -8.87 14.91
CA GLU A 77 -38.93 -8.33 13.60
C GLU A 77 -37.78 -7.34 13.77
N ARG A 78 -37.91 -6.43 14.72
CA ARG A 78 -36.87 -5.45 15.06
C ARG A 78 -35.60 -6.14 15.58
N ILE A 79 -35.71 -7.19 16.41
CA ILE A 79 -34.56 -7.99 16.85
C ILE A 79 -33.88 -8.69 15.67
N ARG A 80 -34.65 -9.20 14.71
CA ARG A 80 -34.12 -9.86 13.50
C ARG A 80 -33.35 -8.87 12.62
N ILE A 81 -33.91 -7.69 12.39
CA ILE A 81 -33.27 -6.61 11.63
C ILE A 81 -31.98 -6.17 12.32
N ALA A 82 -32.01 -5.95 13.64
CA ALA A 82 -30.84 -5.58 14.42
C ALA A 82 -29.70 -6.60 14.32
N LYS A 83 -30.01 -7.91 14.44
CA LYS A 83 -29.02 -8.98 14.26
C LYS A 83 -28.44 -9.01 12.84
N LYS A 84 -29.29 -8.80 11.82
CA LYS A 84 -28.86 -8.71 10.41
C LYS A 84 -27.92 -7.52 10.20
N LEU A 85 -28.26 -6.35 10.75
CA LEU A 85 -27.44 -5.14 10.68
C LEU A 85 -26.06 -5.38 11.31
N ILE A 86 -26.00 -5.87 12.56
CA ILE A 86 -24.73 -6.16 13.25
C ILE A 86 -23.85 -7.13 12.46
N ARG A 87 -24.44 -8.24 11.98
CA ARG A 87 -23.70 -9.26 11.21
C ARG A 87 -23.18 -8.70 9.89
N SER A 88 -24.02 -7.94 9.18
CA SER A 88 -23.65 -7.32 7.91
C SER A 88 -22.52 -6.32 8.10
N SER A 89 -22.60 -5.44 9.10
CA SER A 89 -21.58 -4.42 9.35
C SER A 89 -20.24 -5.02 9.76
N LEU A 90 -20.25 -6.05 10.63
CA LEU A 90 -19.03 -6.77 11.01
C LEU A 90 -18.41 -7.52 9.83
N PHE A 91 -19.23 -8.17 9.00
CA PHE A 91 -18.75 -8.87 7.81
C PHE A 91 -18.10 -7.90 6.80
N SER A 92 -18.77 -6.80 6.48
CA SER A 92 -18.25 -5.80 5.54
C SER A 92 -16.96 -5.17 6.05
N TYR A 93 -16.87 -4.83 7.33
CA TYR A 93 -15.63 -4.28 7.91
C TYR A 93 -14.49 -5.29 7.92
N GLY A 94 -14.76 -6.55 8.29
CA GLY A 94 -13.77 -7.62 8.22
C GLY A 94 -13.27 -7.88 6.80
N PHE A 95 -14.14 -7.75 5.80
CA PHE A 95 -13.76 -7.88 4.38
C PHE A 95 -12.83 -6.74 3.93
N ILE A 96 -13.11 -5.50 4.34
CA ILE A 96 -12.25 -4.35 4.06
C ILE A 96 -10.86 -4.56 4.68
N LEU A 97 -10.79 -5.02 5.93
CA LEU A 97 -9.51 -5.33 6.59
C LEU A 97 -8.74 -6.45 5.90
N ALA A 98 -9.43 -7.48 5.39
CA ALA A 98 -8.78 -8.56 4.67
C ALA A 98 -8.13 -8.08 3.36
N ILE A 99 -8.80 -7.18 2.63
CA ILE A 99 -8.25 -6.58 1.41
C ILE A 99 -7.01 -5.74 1.74
N ASP A 100 -7.10 -4.90 2.77
CA ASP A 100 -5.98 -4.05 3.23
C ASP A 100 -4.75 -4.90 3.61
N LEU A 101 -4.97 -6.03 4.29
CA LEU A 101 -3.92 -6.98 4.64
C LEU A 101 -3.28 -7.63 3.41
N ILE A 102 -4.08 -8.07 2.44
CA ILE A 102 -3.58 -8.67 1.18
C ILE A 102 -2.76 -7.63 0.40
N LEU A 103 -3.27 -6.40 0.28
CA LEU A 103 -2.58 -5.33 -0.43
C LEU A 103 -1.25 -4.97 0.24
N SER A 104 -1.23 -4.88 1.56
CA SER A 104 -0.01 -4.67 2.36
C SER A 104 1.01 -5.79 2.18
N ALA A 105 0.54 -7.05 2.12
CA ALA A 105 1.40 -8.21 1.87
C ALA A 105 2.02 -8.18 0.45
N ILE A 106 1.22 -7.83 -0.56
CA ILE A 106 1.71 -7.68 -1.95
C ILE A 106 2.78 -6.58 -2.03
N LYS A 107 2.53 -5.41 -1.42
CA LYS A 107 3.51 -4.30 -1.37
C LYS A 107 4.81 -4.72 -0.70
N THR A 108 4.72 -5.48 0.39
CA THR A 108 5.90 -5.98 1.12
C THR A 108 6.71 -7.01 0.31
N LEU A 109 6.05 -7.80 -0.53
CA LEU A 109 6.69 -8.85 -1.33
C LEU A 109 7.38 -8.32 -2.60
N ILE A 110 6.88 -7.20 -3.16
CA ILE A 110 7.42 -6.57 -4.37
C ILE A 110 8.64 -5.68 -4.07
N VAL A 111 8.79 -5.24 -2.82
CA VAL A 111 10.01 -4.59 -2.31
C VAL A 111 11.19 -5.56 -2.26
#